data_AF-A0A971PXI9-F1
#
_entry.id   AF-A0A971PXI9-F1
#
_cell.length_a   1.000
_cell.length_b   1.000
_cell.length_c   1.000
_cell.angle_alpha   90.00
_cell.angle_beta   90.00
_cell.angle_gamma   90.00
#
_symmetry.space_group_name_H-M   'P 1'
#
loop_
_entity.id
_entity.type
_entity.pdbx_description
1 polymer ?
#
loop_
_entity_poly.entity_id
_entity_poly.type
_entity_poly.pdbx_seq_one_letter_code
_entity_poly.pdbx_strand_id
1 'polypeptide(L)'
;MTVPQPWTTIPLNAILHASAALVLLCIVEVFITNRKYALFCVLPFLLFPSAMTWYTQLHKDGFFILGCLCFLYGLIKLACLSTWESRAWEQIKALGFVFLGAVLVWIVRPYGVQLLQYMTLAISLLMTIMLIIKAHNKRISIPKATLIATLFWLIIVLLVPLTRGGIQVEIPQVTQEIPKEIPKEIPKEILKEIPKEIPKEIPKGWLGVLNYPFQVLDSMGAALGMVRDGFRYGYPDAASNIDCDKGLYSIKDIVCYLPRALEIAFLSPFPDQWFAEGSLSGNTAMRRVSALEMVIIYMTMVFLPYFIWYSRKRIETWIILIFCIGMMLCFTLVIPNVGSLYRTRYGFLMTLVALGMGGFFSLLQKKGVILVEPAKKGHN
;
A
#
# COMPACT_ATOMS: atom_id res chain seq x y z
N MET A 1 -2.23 -35.42 -15.09
CA MET A 1 -1.12 -34.61 -14.54
C MET A 1 -0.94 -33.41 -15.45
N THR A 2 -1.31 -32.20 -15.02
CA THR A 2 -1.03 -30.97 -15.77
C THR A 2 0.40 -30.54 -15.44
N VAL A 3 1.29 -30.57 -16.43
CA VAL A 3 2.63 -29.98 -16.27
C VAL A 3 2.42 -28.48 -16.02
N PRO A 4 2.89 -27.91 -14.89
CA PRO A 4 2.81 -26.47 -14.69
C PRO A 4 3.60 -25.79 -15.81
N GLN A 5 2.99 -24.81 -16.47
CA GLN A 5 3.59 -24.02 -17.55
C GLN A 5 3.77 -22.56 -17.10
N PRO A 6 4.82 -22.23 -16.32
CA PRO A 6 5.00 -20.91 -15.70
C PRO A 6 5.09 -19.76 -16.73
N TRP A 7 5.49 -20.06 -17.97
CA TRP A 7 5.55 -19.07 -19.04
C TRP A 7 4.19 -18.49 -19.43
N THR A 8 3.10 -19.25 -19.23
CA THR A 8 1.73 -18.79 -19.53
C THR A 8 1.30 -17.60 -18.67
N THR A 9 1.90 -17.45 -17.49
CA THR A 9 1.61 -16.37 -16.54
C THR A 9 2.51 -15.14 -16.68
N ILE A 10 3.53 -15.18 -17.54
CA ILE A 10 4.42 -14.03 -17.79
C ILE A 10 3.66 -12.84 -18.39
N PRO A 11 2.83 -13.01 -19.46
CA PRO A 11 2.07 -11.90 -20.03
C PRO A 11 1.11 -11.28 -19.01
N LEU A 12 0.51 -12.11 -18.15
CA LEU A 12 -0.38 -11.66 -17.09
C LEU A 12 0.34 -10.75 -16.10
N ASN A 13 1.51 -11.15 -15.59
CA ASN A 13 2.30 -10.30 -14.69
C ASN A 13 2.74 -8.99 -15.34
N ALA A 14 3.12 -9.02 -16.62
CA ALA A 14 3.46 -7.81 -17.37
C ALA A 14 2.25 -6.85 -17.50
N ILE A 15 1.07 -7.39 -17.80
CA ILE A 15 -0.19 -6.62 -17.85
C ILE A 15 -0.51 -6.02 -16.48
N LEU A 16 -0.35 -6.78 -15.39
CA LEU A 16 -0.58 -6.29 -14.03
C LEU A 16 0.38 -5.14 -13.68
N HIS A 17 1.67 -5.27 -14.01
CA HIS A 17 2.67 -4.22 -13.78
C HIS A 17 2.38 -2.96 -14.59
N ALA A 18 2.13 -3.12 -15.90
CA ALA A 18 1.80 -2.01 -16.79
C ALA A 18 0.50 -1.30 -16.37
N SER A 19 -0.52 -2.07 -15.96
CA SER A 19 -1.79 -1.53 -15.47
C SER A 19 -1.60 -0.76 -14.16
N ALA A 20 -0.78 -1.28 -13.24
CA ALA A 20 -0.49 -0.61 -11.98
C ALA A 20 0.24 0.73 -12.21
N ALA A 21 1.20 0.75 -13.14
CA ALA A 21 1.89 1.97 -13.55
C ALA A 21 0.94 2.97 -14.22
N LEU A 22 0.02 2.51 -15.06
CA LEU A 22 -0.99 3.36 -15.70
C LEU A 22 -1.94 3.99 -14.68
N VAL A 23 -2.42 3.21 -13.70
CA VAL A 23 -3.27 3.73 -12.63
C VAL A 23 -2.51 4.72 -11.76
N LEU A 24 -1.23 4.44 -11.45
CA LEU A 24 -0.38 5.39 -10.74
C LEU A 24 -0.18 6.69 -11.53
N LEU A 25 -0.01 6.63 -12.85
CA LEU A 25 0.03 7.81 -13.71
C LEU A 25 -1.27 8.61 -13.61
N CYS A 26 -2.43 7.94 -13.66
CA CYS A 26 -3.72 8.62 -13.48
C CYS A 26 -3.86 9.27 -12.10
N ILE A 27 -3.29 8.69 -11.04
CA ILE A 27 -3.23 9.30 -9.70
C ILE A 27 -2.36 10.57 -9.72
N VAL A 28 -1.18 10.53 -10.35
CA VAL A 28 -0.26 11.67 -10.43
C VAL A 28 -0.86 12.81 -11.28
N GLU A 29 -1.56 12.48 -12.36
CA GLU A 29 -2.23 13.45 -13.25
C GLU A 29 -3.35 14.25 -12.55
N VAL A 30 -3.85 13.79 -11.39
CA VAL A 30 -4.75 14.59 -10.54
C VAL A 30 -4.07 15.87 -10.03
N PHE A 31 -2.74 15.87 -9.91
CA PHE A 31 -1.94 16.98 -9.39
C PHE A 31 -1.10 17.66 -10.47
N ILE A 32 -0.55 16.91 -11.41
CA ILE A 32 0.35 17.40 -12.44
C ILE A 32 -0.35 17.36 -13.78
N THR A 33 -0.67 18.54 -14.33
CA THR A 33 -1.40 18.64 -15.60
C THR A 33 -0.55 18.31 -16.83
N ASN A 34 0.76 18.53 -16.76
CA ASN A 34 1.67 18.18 -17.86
C ASN A 34 2.02 16.69 -17.79
N ARG A 35 1.48 15.93 -18.75
CA ARG A 35 1.67 14.48 -18.85
C ARG A 35 3.13 14.04 -18.93
N LYS A 36 4.02 14.86 -19.50
CA LYS A 36 5.47 14.54 -19.55
C LYS A 36 6.05 14.46 -18.13
N TYR A 37 5.76 15.45 -17.28
CA TYR A 37 6.22 15.46 -15.89
C TYR A 37 5.53 14.38 -15.06
N ALA A 38 4.25 14.12 -15.30
CA ALA A 38 3.54 13.01 -14.65
C ALA A 38 4.18 11.66 -14.99
N LEU A 39 4.57 11.42 -16.25
CA LEU A 39 5.30 10.22 -16.67
C LEU A 39 6.64 10.09 -15.94
N PHE A 40 7.43 11.17 -15.86
CA PHE A 40 8.70 11.14 -15.11
C PHE A 40 8.51 10.75 -13.64
N CYS A 41 7.42 11.16 -13.00
CA CYS A 41 7.12 10.79 -11.61
C CYS A 41 6.86 9.29 -11.43
N VAL A 42 6.37 8.61 -12.47
CA VAL A 42 6.00 7.18 -12.42
C VAL A 42 7.16 6.28 -12.87
N LEU A 43 8.18 6.82 -13.55
CA LEU A 43 9.32 6.04 -14.01
C LEU A 43 10.01 5.21 -12.91
N PRO A 44 10.21 5.72 -11.67
CA PRO A 44 10.75 4.89 -10.60
C PRO A 44 9.92 3.62 -10.37
N PHE A 45 8.59 3.74 -10.27
CA PHE A 45 7.71 2.58 -10.09
C PHE A 45 7.88 1.54 -11.22
N LEU A 46 8.03 2.01 -12.46
CA LEU A 46 8.06 1.15 -13.65
C LEU A 46 9.43 0.50 -13.88
N LEU A 47 10.51 1.27 -13.70
CA LEU A 47 11.86 0.93 -14.19
C LEU A 47 12.85 0.55 -13.10
N PHE A 48 12.54 0.81 -11.83
CA PHE A 48 13.44 0.42 -10.74
C PHE A 48 13.64 -1.10 -10.77
N PRO A 49 14.89 -1.58 -10.73
CA PRO A 49 15.19 -3.00 -10.71
C PRO A 49 14.41 -3.80 -9.65
N SER A 50 14.11 -3.19 -8.50
CA SER A 50 13.29 -3.76 -7.43
C SER A 50 11.86 -4.10 -7.86
N ALA A 51 11.32 -3.47 -8.90
CA ALA A 51 10.06 -3.90 -9.49
C ALA A 51 10.13 -5.38 -9.94
N MET A 52 11.31 -5.85 -10.39
CA MET A 52 11.51 -7.25 -10.78
C MET A 52 11.12 -8.21 -9.67
N THR A 53 11.27 -7.85 -8.40
CA THR A 53 10.99 -8.73 -7.27
C THR A 53 9.53 -9.18 -7.18
N TRP A 54 8.60 -8.46 -7.80
CA TRP A 54 7.18 -8.81 -7.78
C TRP A 54 6.58 -9.10 -9.16
N TYR A 55 7.15 -8.60 -10.25
CA TYR A 55 6.65 -8.94 -11.60
C TYR A 55 7.35 -10.14 -12.25
N THR A 56 8.64 -10.38 -11.95
CA THR A 56 9.36 -11.55 -12.54
C THR A 56 9.02 -12.84 -11.81
N GLN A 57 8.61 -12.73 -10.55
CA GLN A 57 8.20 -13.88 -9.74
C GLN A 57 6.68 -14.03 -9.82
N LEU A 58 6.19 -15.26 -9.94
CA LEU A 58 4.75 -15.57 -10.00
C LEU A 58 4.10 -15.46 -8.61
N HIS A 59 4.04 -14.24 -8.10
CA HIS A 59 3.44 -13.92 -6.80
C HIS A 59 2.08 -13.24 -6.95
N LYS A 60 1.33 -13.29 -5.86
CA LYS A 60 0.07 -12.57 -5.67
C LYS A 60 0.22 -11.05 -5.55
N ASP A 61 1.45 -10.55 -5.51
CA ASP A 61 1.77 -9.13 -5.24
C ASP A 61 1.29 -8.21 -6.38
N GLY A 62 1.35 -8.65 -7.64
CA GLY A 62 0.90 -7.81 -8.76
C GLY A 62 -0.60 -7.51 -8.74
N PHE A 63 -1.42 -8.51 -8.45
CA PHE A 63 -2.86 -8.33 -8.21
C PHE A 63 -3.13 -7.43 -7.02
N PHE A 64 -2.39 -7.63 -5.94
CA PHE A 64 -2.56 -6.86 -4.71
C PHE A 64 -2.22 -5.37 -4.92
N ILE A 65 -1.07 -5.06 -5.52
CA ILE A 65 -0.64 -3.68 -5.80
C ILE A 65 -1.61 -3.01 -6.76
N LEU A 66 -1.94 -3.64 -7.89
CA LEU A 66 -2.91 -3.10 -8.84
C LEU A 66 -4.28 -2.87 -8.17
N GLY A 67 -4.75 -3.83 -7.38
CA GLY A 67 -6.01 -3.72 -6.66
C GLY A 67 -6.01 -2.54 -5.68
N CYS A 68 -4.96 -2.38 -4.89
CA CYS A 68 -4.80 -1.25 -3.97
C CYS A 68 -4.74 0.09 -4.72
N LEU A 69 -4.03 0.19 -5.85
CA LEU A 69 -3.94 1.42 -6.64
C LEU A 69 -5.27 1.77 -7.33
N CYS A 70 -5.98 0.79 -7.89
CA CYS A 70 -7.33 0.99 -8.44
C CYS A 70 -8.29 1.49 -7.36
N PHE A 71 -8.25 0.87 -6.18
CA PHE A 71 -9.05 1.27 -5.03
C PHE A 71 -8.77 2.72 -4.64
N LEU A 72 -7.49 3.05 -4.45
CA LEU A 72 -7.03 4.39 -4.12
C LEU A 72 -7.44 5.43 -5.17
N TYR A 73 -7.25 5.13 -6.45
CA TYR A 73 -7.64 6.00 -7.56
C TYR A 73 -9.16 6.27 -7.56
N GLY A 74 -9.98 5.24 -7.34
CA GLY A 74 -11.42 5.37 -7.21
C GLY A 74 -11.81 6.33 -6.08
N LEU A 75 -11.21 6.18 -4.89
CA LEU A 75 -11.42 7.09 -3.75
C LEU A 75 -11.00 8.53 -4.08
N ILE A 76 -9.85 8.73 -4.71
CA ILE A 76 -9.39 10.07 -5.12
C ILE A 76 -10.38 10.73 -6.09
N LYS A 77 -10.87 9.98 -7.09
CA LYS A 77 -11.82 10.50 -8.07
C LYS A 77 -13.18 10.84 -7.44
N LEU A 78 -13.64 10.06 -6.46
CA LEU A 78 -14.86 10.36 -5.70
C LEU A 78 -14.68 11.58 -4.78
N ALA A 79 -13.48 11.82 -4.25
CA ALA A 79 -13.19 12.99 -3.41
C ALA A 79 -13.01 14.28 -4.22
N CYS A 80 -12.73 14.19 -5.52
CA CYS A 80 -12.53 15.34 -6.38
C CYS A 80 -13.86 16.02 -6.73
N LEU A 81 -14.00 17.32 -6.43
CA LEU A 81 -15.24 18.06 -6.66
C LEU A 81 -15.62 18.15 -8.14
N SER A 82 -14.63 18.25 -9.03
CA SER A 82 -14.88 18.33 -10.47
C SER A 82 -15.57 17.06 -11.01
N THR A 83 -15.35 15.90 -10.38
CA THR A 83 -16.06 14.65 -10.73
C THR A 83 -17.57 14.80 -10.50
N TRP A 84 -17.99 15.59 -9.52
CA TRP A 84 -19.41 15.81 -9.20
C TRP A 84 -20.08 16.92 -10.02
N GLU A 85 -19.28 17.73 -10.71
CA GLU A 85 -19.76 18.69 -11.72
C GLU A 85 -19.86 18.04 -13.10
N SER A 86 -19.29 16.84 -13.26
CA SER A 86 -19.32 16.04 -14.48
C SER A 86 -20.59 15.19 -14.60
N ARG A 87 -20.73 14.50 -15.74
CA ARG A 87 -21.80 13.51 -15.96
C ARG A 87 -21.73 12.38 -14.93
N ALA A 88 -22.90 11.86 -14.53
CA ALA A 88 -23.09 10.74 -13.59
C ALA A 88 -22.18 9.50 -13.86
N TRP A 89 -21.77 9.31 -15.11
CA TRP A 89 -20.85 8.26 -15.53
C TRP A 89 -19.47 8.35 -14.88
N GLU A 90 -18.95 9.54 -14.56
CA GLU A 90 -17.65 9.69 -13.91
C GLU A 90 -17.66 9.17 -12.47
N GLN A 91 -18.76 9.38 -11.75
CA GLN A 91 -19.00 8.87 -10.40
C GLN A 91 -19.13 7.35 -10.42
N ILE A 92 -19.90 6.80 -11.38
CA ILE A 92 -20.05 5.34 -11.56
C ILE A 92 -18.71 4.69 -11.89
N LYS A 93 -17.91 5.28 -12.80
CA LYS A 93 -16.55 4.80 -13.09
C LYS A 93 -15.67 4.80 -11.86
N ALA A 94 -15.66 5.90 -11.09
CA ALA A 94 -14.86 5.99 -9.87
C ALA A 94 -15.27 4.93 -8.83
N LEU A 95 -16.56 4.71 -8.64
CA LEU A 95 -17.09 3.65 -7.79
C LEU A 95 -16.72 2.25 -8.33
N GLY A 96 -16.76 2.07 -9.65
CA GLY A 96 -16.31 0.87 -10.33
C GLY A 96 -14.83 0.56 -10.05
N PHE A 97 -13.95 1.57 -10.03
CA PHE A 97 -12.55 1.40 -9.64
C PHE A 97 -12.37 1.00 -8.17
N VAL A 98 -13.19 1.56 -7.26
CA VAL A 98 -13.20 1.15 -5.84
C VAL A 98 -13.52 -0.34 -5.72
N PHE A 99 -14.62 -0.80 -6.32
CA PHE A 99 -15.02 -2.21 -6.23
C PHE A 99 -14.10 -3.14 -7.00
N LEU A 100 -13.63 -2.76 -8.19
CA LEU A 100 -12.64 -3.52 -8.95
C LEU A 100 -11.37 -3.71 -8.12
N GLY A 101 -10.88 -2.65 -7.49
CA GLY A 101 -9.72 -2.71 -6.61
C GLY A 101 -9.92 -3.64 -5.42
N ALA A 102 -11.07 -3.54 -4.75
CA ALA A 102 -11.43 -4.42 -3.64
C ALA A 102 -11.53 -5.90 -4.05
N VAL A 103 -12.13 -6.20 -5.20
CA VAL A 103 -12.24 -7.56 -5.74
C VAL A 103 -10.87 -8.13 -6.12
N LEU A 104 -10.01 -7.35 -6.78
CA LEU A 104 -8.64 -7.76 -7.11
C LEU A 104 -7.85 -8.11 -5.85
N VAL A 105 -7.96 -7.31 -4.79
CA VAL A 105 -7.35 -7.60 -3.50
C VAL A 105 -7.98 -8.84 -2.86
N TRP A 106 -9.30 -8.96 -2.86
CA TRP A 106 -10.03 -10.09 -2.27
C TRP A 106 -9.62 -11.44 -2.86
N ILE A 107 -9.51 -11.53 -4.19
CA ILE A 107 -9.13 -12.75 -4.92
C ILE A 107 -7.81 -13.32 -4.40
N VAL A 108 -6.84 -12.45 -4.11
CA VAL A 108 -5.50 -12.89 -3.70
C VAL A 108 -5.28 -12.88 -2.20
N ARG A 109 -5.91 -11.93 -1.49
CA ARG A 109 -5.73 -11.61 -0.06
C ARG A 109 -7.06 -11.09 0.51
N PRO A 110 -7.93 -11.98 1.00
CA PRO A 110 -9.21 -11.62 1.60
C PRO A 110 -9.06 -10.67 2.79
N TYR A 111 -8.07 -10.90 3.66
CA TYR A 111 -7.71 -9.98 4.75
C TYR A 111 -7.24 -8.61 4.25
N GLY A 112 -6.75 -8.51 3.01
CA GLY A 112 -6.37 -7.25 2.40
C GLY A 112 -7.56 -6.30 2.24
N VAL A 113 -8.76 -6.82 2.04
CA VAL A 113 -9.98 -6.00 2.00
C VAL A 113 -10.31 -5.40 3.36
N GLN A 114 -10.04 -6.13 4.45
CA GLN A 114 -10.17 -5.58 5.80
C GLN A 114 -9.22 -4.40 6.00
N LEU A 115 -7.97 -4.51 5.51
CA LEU A 115 -7.03 -3.37 5.52
C LEU A 115 -7.58 -2.19 4.69
N LEU A 116 -8.10 -2.43 3.48
CA LEU A 116 -8.73 -1.37 2.66
C LEU A 116 -9.91 -0.72 3.39
N GLN A 117 -10.72 -1.50 4.11
CA GLN A 117 -11.84 -1.00 4.88
C GLN A 117 -11.38 -0.09 6.03
N TYR A 118 -10.35 -0.48 6.79
CA TYR A 118 -9.76 0.35 7.85
C TYR A 118 -9.13 1.62 7.32
N MET A 119 -8.43 1.55 6.18
CA MET A 119 -7.89 2.75 5.51
C MET A 119 -9.03 3.67 5.08
N THR A 120 -10.13 3.12 4.54
CA THR A 120 -11.31 3.89 4.14
C THR A 120 -11.98 4.53 5.33
N LEU A 121 -12.07 3.85 6.48
CA LEU A 121 -12.57 4.43 7.72
C LEU A 121 -11.76 5.67 8.14
N ALA A 122 -10.43 5.55 8.17
CA ALA A 122 -9.54 6.67 8.51
C ALA A 122 -9.69 7.84 7.52
N ILE A 123 -9.80 7.53 6.22
CA ILE A 123 -10.04 8.51 5.16
C ILE A 123 -11.39 9.21 5.33
N SER A 124 -12.47 8.46 5.56
CA SER A 124 -13.84 8.97 5.71
C SER A 124 -13.96 9.93 6.89
N LEU A 125 -13.28 9.64 8.01
CA LEU A 125 -13.21 10.52 9.18
C LEU A 125 -12.58 11.87 8.83
N LEU A 126 -11.35 11.87 8.30
CA LEU A 126 -10.65 13.11 7.95
C LEU A 126 -11.39 13.88 6.85
N MET A 127 -11.88 13.17 5.84
CA MET A 127 -12.59 13.75 4.72
C MET A 127 -13.88 14.44 5.16
N THR A 128 -14.65 13.83 6.07
CA THR A 128 -15.86 14.45 6.65
C THR A 128 -15.50 15.78 7.30
N ILE A 129 -14.44 15.84 8.10
CA ILE A 129 -13.96 17.09 8.74
C ILE A 129 -13.59 18.13 7.67
N MET A 130 -12.81 17.75 6.66
CA MET A 130 -12.41 18.66 5.59
C MET A 130 -13.60 19.18 4.76
N LEU A 131 -14.61 18.35 4.51
CA LEU A 131 -15.83 18.73 3.81
C LEU A 131 -16.67 19.70 4.65
N ILE A 132 -16.79 19.49 5.96
CA ILE A 132 -17.45 20.43 6.88
C ILE A 132 -16.76 21.79 6.83
N ILE A 133 -15.42 21.83 6.90
CA ILE A 133 -14.65 23.08 6.80
C ILE A 133 -14.90 23.78 5.45
N LYS A 134 -14.95 23.02 4.35
CA LYS A 134 -15.23 23.58 3.01
C LYS A 134 -16.68 24.09 2.89
N ALA A 135 -17.65 23.39 3.46
CA ALA A 135 -19.06 23.79 3.48
C ALA A 135 -19.28 25.05 4.33
N HIS A 136 -18.67 25.12 5.52
CA HIS A 136 -18.68 26.29 6.39
C HIS A 136 -18.10 27.52 5.68
N ASN A 137 -17.01 27.34 4.94
CA ASN A 137 -16.38 28.39 4.14
C ASN A 137 -17.10 28.68 2.80
N LYS A 138 -18.33 28.18 2.61
CA LYS A 138 -19.16 28.33 1.40
C LYS A 138 -18.46 27.94 0.09
N ARG A 139 -17.45 27.06 0.15
CA ARG A 139 -16.75 26.55 -1.06
C ARG A 139 -17.50 25.40 -1.73
N ILE A 140 -18.38 24.72 -0.99
CA ILE A 140 -19.23 23.62 -1.47
C ILE A 140 -20.60 23.80 -0.83
N SER A 141 -21.67 23.44 -1.54
CA SER A 141 -23.01 23.40 -0.96
C SER A 141 -23.14 22.25 0.05
N ILE A 142 -23.84 22.50 1.16
CA ILE A 142 -24.05 21.50 2.23
C ILE A 142 -24.60 20.17 1.69
N PRO A 143 -25.63 20.14 0.81
CA PRO A 143 -26.16 18.87 0.28
C PRO A 143 -25.13 18.05 -0.49
N LYS A 144 -24.25 18.71 -1.25
CA LYS A 144 -23.16 18.03 -1.97
C LYS A 144 -22.14 17.47 -0.99
N ALA A 145 -21.71 18.27 0.00
CA ALA A 145 -20.76 17.81 1.01
C ALA A 145 -21.30 16.60 1.80
N THR A 146 -22.57 16.62 2.18
CA THR A 146 -23.22 15.50 2.88
C THR A 146 -23.32 14.25 1.99
N LEU A 147 -23.68 14.41 0.71
CA LEU A 147 -23.75 13.29 -0.24
C LEU A 147 -22.40 12.59 -0.43
N ILE A 148 -21.32 13.37 -0.58
CA ILE A 148 -19.99 12.80 -0.75
C ILE A 148 -19.56 12.09 0.54
N ALA A 149 -19.78 12.70 1.71
CA ALA A 149 -19.46 12.07 2.99
C ALA A 149 -20.23 10.77 3.19
N THR A 150 -21.55 10.75 2.97
CA THR A 150 -22.36 9.54 3.13
C THR A 150 -21.95 8.45 2.16
N LEU A 151 -21.53 8.77 0.93
CA LEU A 151 -21.00 7.79 -0.01
C LEU A 151 -19.74 7.10 0.54
N PHE A 152 -18.81 7.87 1.12
CA PHE A 152 -17.59 7.32 1.71
C PHE A 152 -17.88 6.39 2.91
N TRP A 153 -18.84 6.76 3.75
CA TRP A 153 -19.31 5.88 4.83
C TRP A 153 -20.04 4.63 4.28
N LEU A 154 -20.83 4.78 3.22
CA LEU A 154 -21.51 3.67 2.57
C LEU A 154 -20.53 2.68 1.95
N ILE A 155 -19.42 3.14 1.35
CA ILE A 155 -18.37 2.25 0.82
C ILE A 155 -17.85 1.31 1.91
N ILE A 156 -17.66 1.79 3.15
CA ILE A 156 -17.21 0.94 4.26
C ILE A 156 -18.19 -0.22 4.51
N VAL A 157 -19.49 0.07 4.49
CA VAL A 157 -20.55 -0.94 4.68
C VAL A 157 -20.57 -1.91 3.49
N LEU A 158 -20.45 -1.40 2.26
CA LEU A 158 -20.46 -2.21 1.04
C LEU A 158 -19.23 -3.13 0.91
N LEU A 159 -18.14 -2.83 1.61
CA LEU A 159 -16.96 -3.71 1.67
C LEU A 159 -17.13 -4.87 2.66
N VAL A 160 -18.06 -4.80 3.63
CA VAL A 160 -18.25 -5.84 4.66
C VAL A 160 -18.43 -7.25 4.08
N PRO A 161 -19.22 -7.49 3.02
CA PRO A 161 -19.35 -8.83 2.43
C PRO A 161 -18.00 -9.39 1.94
N LEU A 162 -17.14 -8.54 1.38
CA LEU A 162 -15.81 -8.92 0.89
C LEU A 162 -14.79 -9.11 2.03
N THR A 163 -15.11 -8.72 3.26
CA THR A 163 -14.27 -8.98 4.43
C THR A 163 -14.48 -10.38 5.01
N ARG A 164 -15.58 -11.05 4.64
CA ARG A 164 -15.97 -12.38 5.11
C ARG A 164 -15.84 -13.37 3.95
N GLY A 165 -15.00 -14.40 4.12
CA GLY A 165 -14.95 -15.54 3.18
C GLY A 165 -14.17 -15.29 1.89
N GLY A 166 -12.84 -15.39 1.95
CA GLY A 166 -12.04 -15.52 0.75
C GLY A 166 -12.11 -16.89 0.08
N ILE A 167 -11.85 -16.93 -1.23
CA ILE A 167 -11.67 -18.19 -1.98
C ILE A 167 -10.48 -18.95 -1.39
N GLN A 168 -10.75 -20.08 -0.73
CA GLN A 168 -9.72 -21.02 -0.31
C GLN A 168 -9.28 -21.82 -1.55
N VAL A 169 -8.15 -21.44 -2.12
CA VAL A 169 -7.45 -22.35 -3.04
C VAL A 169 -6.72 -23.36 -2.16
N GLU A 170 -7.33 -24.53 -1.97
CA GLU A 170 -6.66 -25.70 -1.44
C GLU A 170 -5.45 -26.00 -2.32
N ILE A 171 -4.25 -25.87 -1.76
CA ILE A 171 -3.05 -26.38 -2.41
C ILE A 171 -3.08 -27.90 -2.20
N PRO A 172 -3.09 -28.74 -3.25
CA PRO A 172 -3.09 -30.18 -3.09
C PRO A 172 -1.88 -30.62 -2.25
N GLN A 173 -2.11 -31.45 -1.23
CA GLN A 173 -1.05 -32.11 -0.49
C GLN A 173 -0.31 -33.07 -1.45
N VAL A 174 0.91 -32.72 -1.83
CA VAL A 174 1.81 -33.66 -2.50
C VAL A 174 2.49 -34.47 -1.40
N THR A 175 2.16 -35.76 -1.36
CA THR A 175 2.80 -36.79 -0.53
C THR A 175 4.31 -36.81 -0.77
N GLN A 176 5.06 -36.91 0.33
CA GLN A 176 6.51 -36.94 0.37
C GLN A 176 7.06 -38.20 -0.31
N GLU A 177 7.80 -38.03 -1.41
CA GLU A 177 8.96 -38.85 -1.72
C GLU A 177 10.05 -37.92 -2.27
N ILE A 178 11.14 -37.77 -1.50
CA ILE A 178 12.29 -36.91 -1.80
C ILE A 178 13.37 -37.75 -2.49
N PRO A 179 13.78 -37.44 -3.73
CA PRO A 179 15.15 -37.69 -4.15
C PRO A 179 16.04 -36.52 -3.72
N LYS A 180 17.12 -36.84 -3.03
CA LYS A 180 18.16 -35.91 -2.57
C LYS A 180 18.79 -35.18 -3.76
N GLU A 181 18.68 -33.85 -3.76
CA GLU A 181 19.67 -32.81 -4.12
C GLU A 181 19.01 -31.56 -4.74
N ILE A 182 19.62 -30.40 -4.45
CA ILE A 182 19.26 -29.00 -4.76
C ILE A 182 18.34 -28.32 -3.70
N PRO A 183 18.85 -27.46 -2.81
CA PRO A 183 18.05 -26.81 -1.78
C PRO A 183 17.22 -25.66 -2.39
N LYS A 184 15.91 -25.85 -2.50
CA LYS A 184 14.91 -24.85 -2.91
C LYS A 184 13.61 -25.05 -2.12
N GLU A 185 13.04 -23.90 -1.75
CA GLU A 185 11.62 -23.64 -1.41
C GLU A 185 11.12 -23.74 0.04
N ILE A 186 10.30 -22.73 0.36
CA ILE A 186 9.58 -22.46 1.60
C ILE A 186 8.55 -23.59 1.83
N PRO A 187 8.63 -24.34 2.94
CA PRO A 187 7.62 -25.34 3.26
C PRO A 187 6.24 -24.69 3.49
N LYS A 188 5.25 -25.11 2.71
CA LYS A 188 3.88 -24.58 2.62
C LYS A 188 3.00 -24.85 3.86
N GLU A 189 3.53 -25.47 4.91
CA GLU A 189 2.70 -25.98 6.03
C GLU A 189 2.30 -24.92 7.07
N ILE A 190 3.00 -23.78 7.16
CA ILE A 190 2.77 -22.80 8.24
C ILE A 190 1.76 -21.70 7.88
N LEU A 191 1.42 -21.52 6.59
CA LEU A 191 0.37 -20.57 6.16
C LEU A 191 -1.04 -20.98 6.62
N LYS A 192 -1.22 -22.17 7.20
CA LYS A 192 -2.50 -22.61 7.79
C LYS A 192 -2.83 -21.93 9.13
N GLU A 193 -1.87 -21.26 9.79
CA GLU A 193 -2.04 -20.71 11.14
C GLU A 193 -2.03 -19.17 11.20
N ILE A 194 -2.36 -18.46 10.12
CA ILE A 194 -2.76 -17.06 10.26
C ILE A 194 -4.23 -17.05 10.70
N PRO A 195 -4.58 -16.52 11.89
CA PRO A 195 -5.97 -16.49 12.35
C PRO A 195 -6.83 -15.78 11.30
N LYS A 196 -7.82 -16.51 10.75
CA LYS A 196 -8.76 -15.99 9.74
C LYS A 196 -9.75 -14.98 10.32
N GLU A 197 -9.83 -14.89 11.65
CA GLU A 197 -10.69 -13.99 12.42
C GLU A 197 -9.88 -13.36 13.56
N ILE A 198 -10.22 -12.12 13.94
CA ILE A 198 -9.69 -11.49 15.17
C ILE A 198 -10.04 -12.42 16.33
N PRO A 199 -9.07 -12.88 17.16
CA PRO A 199 -9.39 -13.74 18.28
C PRO A 199 -10.39 -13.09 19.20
N LYS A 200 -11.49 -13.81 19.47
CA LYS A 200 -12.57 -13.35 20.37
C LYS A 200 -12.09 -13.25 21.82
N GLU A 201 -10.98 -13.91 22.14
CA GLU A 201 -10.34 -13.89 23.45
C GLU A 201 -8.91 -13.36 23.32
N ILE A 202 -8.51 -12.54 24.29
CA ILE A 202 -7.17 -11.95 24.37
C ILE A 202 -6.15 -13.09 24.52
N PRO A 203 -5.16 -13.22 23.62
CA PRO A 203 -4.17 -14.30 23.66
C PRO A 203 -3.40 -14.33 24.98
N LYS A 204 -3.08 -15.53 25.48
CA LYS A 204 -2.19 -15.73 26.64
C LYS A 204 -0.82 -15.11 26.33
N GLY A 205 -0.57 -13.90 26.84
CA GLY A 205 0.64 -13.11 26.59
C GLY A 205 0.39 -11.64 26.25
N TRP A 206 -0.85 -11.27 25.87
CA TRP A 206 -1.21 -9.86 25.69
C TRP A 206 -1.51 -9.21 27.04
N LEU A 207 -0.81 -8.14 27.34
CA LEU A 207 -1.01 -7.30 28.51
C LEU A 207 -2.14 -6.31 28.19
N GLY A 208 -3.38 -6.80 28.23
CA GLY A 208 -4.57 -5.98 27.99
C GLY A 208 -4.74 -4.91 29.07
N VAL A 209 -4.97 -3.66 28.66
CA VAL A 209 -5.06 -2.51 29.59
C VAL A 209 -6.36 -1.73 29.40
N LEU A 210 -7.12 -1.96 28.32
CA LEU A 210 -8.23 -1.09 27.95
C LEU A 210 -9.59 -1.65 28.37
N ASN A 211 -10.30 -0.89 29.21
CA ASN A 211 -11.68 -1.17 29.58
C ASN A 211 -12.65 -0.88 28.42
N TYR A 212 -13.87 -1.41 28.52
CA TYR A 212 -14.96 -1.10 27.59
C TYR A 212 -15.15 0.42 27.42
N PRO A 213 -15.32 0.96 26.19
CA PRO A 213 -15.52 0.26 24.91
C PRO A 213 -14.24 -0.03 24.10
N PHE A 214 -13.05 0.21 24.65
CA PHE A 214 -11.78 0.18 23.90
C PHE A 214 -11.15 -1.23 23.78
N GLN A 215 -11.83 -2.27 24.26
CA GLN A 215 -11.38 -3.67 24.17
C GLN A 215 -11.16 -4.15 22.72
N VAL A 216 -11.88 -3.56 21.75
CA VAL A 216 -11.68 -3.86 20.31
C VAL A 216 -10.27 -3.46 19.86
N LEU A 217 -9.69 -2.39 20.43
CA LEU A 217 -8.32 -2.01 20.12
C LEU A 217 -7.35 -3.06 20.66
N ASP A 218 -7.57 -3.57 21.87
CA ASP A 218 -6.77 -4.65 22.45
C ASP A 218 -6.81 -5.92 21.60
N SER A 219 -7.98 -6.32 21.08
CA SER A 219 -8.07 -7.51 20.21
C SER A 219 -7.39 -7.30 18.84
N MET A 220 -7.51 -6.11 18.24
CA MET A 220 -6.79 -5.76 17.02
C MET A 220 -5.27 -5.70 17.23
N GLY A 221 -4.83 -5.11 18.35
CA GLY A 221 -3.43 -5.04 18.73
C GLY A 221 -2.84 -6.44 18.96
N ALA A 222 -3.59 -7.29 19.67
CA ALA A 222 -3.20 -8.68 19.90
C ALA A 222 -3.06 -9.45 18.60
N ALA A 223 -4.02 -9.33 17.67
CA ALA A 223 -3.93 -9.94 16.35
C ALA A 223 -2.66 -9.51 15.62
N LEU A 224 -2.34 -8.22 15.63
CA LEU A 224 -1.11 -7.71 15.02
C LEU A 224 0.14 -8.31 15.67
N GLY A 225 0.18 -8.34 17.01
CA GLY A 225 1.29 -8.92 17.78
C GLY A 225 1.53 -10.40 17.45
N MET A 226 0.46 -11.19 17.36
CA MET A 226 0.54 -12.61 16.97
C MET A 226 1.10 -12.80 15.57
N VAL A 227 0.65 -12.01 14.59
CA VAL A 227 1.17 -12.13 13.22
C VAL A 227 2.65 -11.74 13.18
N ARG A 228 3.05 -10.68 13.92
CA ARG A 228 4.47 -10.30 14.05
C ARG A 228 5.30 -11.42 14.66
N ASP A 229 4.81 -12.04 15.74
CA ASP A 229 5.50 -13.15 16.41
C ASP A 229 5.64 -14.36 15.49
N GLY A 230 4.65 -14.62 14.62
CA GLY A 230 4.77 -15.61 13.55
C GLY A 230 5.96 -15.36 12.62
N PHE A 231 6.23 -14.09 12.25
CA PHE A 231 7.42 -13.75 11.46
C PHE A 231 8.73 -13.81 12.27
N ARG A 232 8.70 -13.40 13.55
CA ARG A 232 9.89 -13.40 14.43
C ARG A 232 10.39 -14.81 14.72
N TYR A 233 9.48 -15.72 15.06
CA TYR A 233 9.82 -17.09 15.45
C TYR A 233 9.85 -18.06 14.27
N GLY A 234 9.17 -17.76 13.16
CA GLY A 234 9.19 -18.61 11.98
C GLY A 234 10.52 -18.63 11.22
N TYR A 235 11.29 -17.54 11.29
CA TYR A 235 12.57 -17.39 10.58
C TYR A 235 13.60 -16.60 11.42
N PRO A 236 14.01 -17.12 12.59
CA PRO A 236 14.85 -16.37 13.52
C PRO A 236 16.20 -15.97 12.90
N ASP A 237 16.78 -16.84 12.07
CA ASP A 237 18.13 -16.67 11.50
C ASP A 237 18.14 -15.95 10.13
N ALA A 238 17.02 -15.37 9.69
CA ALA A 238 17.00 -14.69 8.41
C ALA A 238 17.89 -13.43 8.44
N ALA A 239 18.93 -13.43 7.59
CA ALA A 239 20.03 -12.45 7.56
C ALA A 239 19.64 -10.97 7.28
N SER A 240 18.36 -10.67 7.08
CA SER A 240 17.84 -9.31 6.89
C SER A 240 16.71 -8.96 7.85
N ASN A 241 16.60 -9.70 8.95
CA ASN A 241 15.65 -9.38 10.01
C ASN A 241 16.16 -8.18 10.82
N ILE A 242 15.22 -7.34 11.24
CA ILE A 242 15.46 -6.22 12.15
C ILE A 242 14.45 -6.29 13.30
N ASP A 243 14.85 -5.79 14.46
CA ASP A 243 13.99 -5.62 15.64
C ASP A 243 13.28 -6.93 16.06
N CYS A 244 13.96 -8.08 15.92
CA CYS A 244 13.47 -9.40 16.32
C CYS A 244 13.33 -9.56 17.84
N ASP A 245 13.99 -8.71 18.63
CA ASP A 245 13.83 -8.60 20.08
C ASP A 245 12.56 -7.82 20.48
N LYS A 246 11.99 -7.02 19.56
CA LYS A 246 10.81 -6.18 19.82
C LYS A 246 9.51 -6.93 19.53
N GLY A 247 8.91 -7.50 20.56
CA GLY A 247 7.53 -7.99 20.54
C GLY A 247 6.50 -6.88 20.75
N LEU A 248 5.28 -7.13 20.28
CA LEU A 248 4.15 -6.20 20.46
C LEU A 248 3.09 -6.90 21.32
N TYR A 249 3.16 -6.69 22.64
CA TYR A 249 2.34 -7.39 23.63
C TYR A 249 1.27 -6.50 24.28
N SER A 250 1.23 -5.21 23.92
CA SER A 250 0.24 -4.24 24.37
C SER A 250 0.06 -3.11 23.36
N ILE A 251 -1.03 -2.33 23.48
CA ILE A 251 -1.22 -1.10 22.70
C ILE A 251 -0.10 -0.09 22.96
N LYS A 252 0.41 -0.04 24.19
CA LYS A 252 1.53 0.82 24.55
C LYS A 252 2.77 0.46 23.73
N ASP A 253 3.08 -0.82 23.57
CA ASP A 253 4.24 -1.27 22.78
C ASP A 253 4.09 -0.88 21.31
N ILE A 254 2.89 -1.05 20.74
CA ILE A 254 2.59 -0.62 19.37
C ILE A 254 2.85 0.88 19.21
N VAL A 255 2.29 1.70 20.10
CA VAL A 255 2.44 3.16 20.05
C VAL A 255 3.90 3.57 20.22
N CYS A 256 4.63 2.94 21.15
CA CYS A 256 6.06 3.22 21.36
C CYS A 256 6.92 2.80 20.16
N TYR A 257 6.49 1.78 19.41
CA TYR A 257 7.20 1.29 18.22
C TYR A 257 6.83 2.06 16.95
N LEU A 258 5.72 2.81 16.90
CA LEU A 258 5.28 3.57 15.71
C LEU A 258 6.36 4.48 15.11
N PRO A 259 7.14 5.27 15.88
CA PRO A 259 8.19 6.12 15.31
C PRO A 259 9.26 5.30 14.58
N ARG A 260 9.68 4.17 15.16
CA ARG A 260 10.63 3.23 14.57
C ARG A 260 10.02 2.54 13.33
N ALA A 261 8.74 2.15 13.39
CA ALA A 261 8.04 1.58 12.26
C ALA A 261 7.93 2.56 11.08
N LEU A 262 7.70 3.85 11.34
CA LEU A 262 7.73 4.88 10.30
C LEU A 262 9.12 5.03 9.67
N GLU A 263 10.16 5.07 10.50
CA GLU A 263 11.55 5.13 10.03
C GLU A 263 11.84 3.95 9.09
N ILE A 264 11.55 2.73 9.54
CA ILE A 264 11.73 1.52 8.73
C ILE A 264 10.89 1.60 7.46
N ALA A 265 9.61 1.97 7.56
CA ALA A 265 8.66 2.04 6.45
C ALA A 265 9.17 2.92 5.29
N PHE A 266 9.76 4.07 5.60
CA PHE A 266 10.24 5.03 4.61
C PHE A 266 11.69 4.80 4.19
N LEU A 267 12.55 4.41 5.13
CA LEU A 267 13.99 4.51 4.96
C LEU A 267 14.70 3.18 4.75
N SER A 268 14.08 2.04 5.04
CA SER A 268 14.76 0.76 4.77
C SER A 268 14.76 0.40 3.26
N PRO A 269 15.70 -0.43 2.76
CA PRO A 269 16.91 -0.88 3.44
C PRO A 269 17.83 0.29 3.82
N PHE A 270 18.43 0.20 4.99
CA PHE A 270 19.27 1.25 5.56
C PHE A 270 20.70 1.23 4.98
N PRO A 271 21.46 2.34 5.04
CA PRO A 271 22.81 2.42 4.47
C PRO A 271 23.81 1.36 4.96
N ASP A 272 23.70 0.95 6.22
CA ASP A 272 24.49 -0.15 6.81
C ASP A 272 24.21 -1.51 6.14
N GLN A 273 23.03 -1.69 5.55
CA GLN A 273 22.59 -2.92 4.90
C GLN A 273 22.97 -2.98 3.41
N TRP A 274 23.31 -1.84 2.80
CA TRP A 274 23.57 -1.72 1.35
C TRP A 274 24.81 -2.48 0.90
N PHE A 275 25.85 -2.47 1.73
CA PHE A 275 27.15 -3.08 1.44
C PHE A 275 27.36 -4.40 2.17
N ALA A 276 26.40 -4.83 2.99
CA ALA A 276 26.46 -6.09 3.71
C ALA A 276 26.34 -7.29 2.75
N GLU A 277 27.13 -8.33 2.97
CA GLU A 277 27.07 -9.56 2.18
C GLU A 277 25.74 -10.29 2.38
N GLY A 278 25.06 -10.59 1.26
CA GLY A 278 23.86 -11.41 1.27
C GLY A 278 24.21 -12.87 1.48
N SER A 279 23.21 -13.67 1.89
CA SER A 279 23.36 -15.12 2.05
C SER A 279 23.75 -15.85 0.74
N LEU A 280 23.51 -15.22 -0.41
CA LEU A 280 23.88 -15.68 -1.74
C LEU A 280 24.47 -14.51 -2.52
N SER A 281 25.32 -14.80 -3.51
CA SER A 281 25.92 -13.79 -4.40
C SER A 281 24.86 -12.91 -5.10
N GLY A 282 23.74 -13.49 -5.51
CA GLY A 282 22.60 -12.76 -6.08
C GLY A 282 21.92 -11.81 -5.08
N ASN A 283 21.89 -12.16 -3.80
CA ASN A 283 21.33 -11.30 -2.75
C ASN A 283 22.25 -10.10 -2.48
N THR A 284 23.57 -10.31 -2.53
CA THR A 284 24.56 -9.22 -2.44
C THR A 284 24.41 -8.23 -3.60
N ALA A 285 24.22 -8.73 -4.83
CA ALA A 285 23.98 -7.87 -6.00
C ALA A 285 22.68 -7.06 -5.85
N MET A 286 21.60 -7.71 -5.42
CA MET A 286 20.32 -7.03 -5.13
C MET A 286 20.47 -5.93 -4.07
N ARG A 287 21.19 -6.17 -2.97
CA ARG A 287 21.44 -5.13 -1.94
C ARG A 287 22.13 -3.89 -2.51
N ARG A 288 23.12 -4.07 -3.37
CA ARG A 288 23.83 -2.96 -4.04
C ARG A 288 22.93 -2.19 -5.01
N VAL A 289 22.08 -2.90 -5.76
CA VAL A 289 21.10 -2.26 -6.64
C VAL A 289 20.06 -1.47 -5.83
N SER A 290 19.54 -2.06 -4.76
CA SER A 290 18.64 -1.37 -3.85
C SER A 290 19.28 -0.15 -3.19
N ALA A 291 20.60 -0.16 -2.94
CA ALA A 291 21.31 1.02 -2.45
C ALA A 291 21.17 2.22 -3.41
N LEU A 292 21.38 2.01 -4.71
CA LEU A 292 21.23 3.05 -5.73
C LEU A 292 19.79 3.57 -5.82
N GLU A 293 18.81 2.66 -5.77
CA GLU A 293 17.40 3.02 -5.74
C GLU A 293 17.06 3.87 -4.51
N MET A 294 17.56 3.47 -3.33
CA MET A 294 17.31 4.18 -2.08
C MET A 294 17.92 5.58 -2.07
N VAL A 295 19.08 5.81 -2.71
CA VAL A 295 19.63 7.16 -2.89
C VAL A 295 18.65 8.06 -3.67
N ILE A 296 18.08 7.54 -4.77
CA ILE A 296 17.08 8.28 -5.57
C ILE A 296 15.81 8.52 -4.76
N ILE A 297 15.35 7.51 -4.01
CA ILE A 297 14.19 7.61 -3.12
C ILE A 297 14.42 8.70 -2.07
N TYR A 298 15.57 8.70 -1.40
CA TYR A 298 15.92 9.71 -0.39
C TYR A 298 15.93 11.12 -0.97
N MET A 299 16.59 11.33 -2.11
CA MET A 299 16.61 12.64 -2.80
C MET A 299 15.20 13.12 -3.14
N THR A 300 14.34 12.20 -3.58
CA THR A 300 12.96 12.51 -3.96
C THR A 300 12.09 12.80 -2.74
N MET A 301 12.27 12.04 -1.66
CA MET A 301 11.49 12.17 -0.42
C MET A 301 11.69 13.52 0.27
N VAL A 302 12.83 14.19 0.06
CA VAL A 302 13.07 15.57 0.53
C VAL A 302 12.03 16.56 -0.03
N PHE A 303 11.48 16.30 -1.22
CA PHE A 303 10.46 17.14 -1.84
C PHE A 303 9.02 16.76 -1.46
N LEU A 304 8.82 15.63 -0.78
CA LEU A 304 7.49 15.22 -0.32
C LEU A 304 6.88 16.22 0.68
N PRO A 305 7.59 16.72 1.72
CA PRO A 305 7.07 17.77 2.59
C PRO A 305 6.65 19.04 1.83
N TYR A 306 7.42 19.45 0.82
CA TYR A 306 7.06 20.58 -0.03
C TYR A 306 5.78 20.31 -0.83
N PHE A 307 5.65 19.13 -1.44
CA PHE A 307 4.42 18.71 -2.11
C PHE A 307 3.22 18.78 -1.17
N ILE A 308 3.34 18.18 0.02
CA ILE A 308 2.27 18.18 1.04
C ILE A 308 1.89 19.61 1.41
N TRP A 309 2.86 20.48 1.66
CA TRP A 309 2.59 21.88 1.99
C TRP A 309 1.89 22.63 0.84
N TYR A 310 2.34 22.40 -0.40
CA TYR A 310 1.77 23.01 -1.61
C TYR A 310 0.32 22.55 -1.85
N SER A 311 0.03 21.25 -1.65
CA SER A 311 -1.27 20.66 -1.95
C SER A 311 -2.16 20.42 -0.72
N ARG A 312 -1.80 20.86 0.50
CA ARG A 312 -2.51 20.59 1.77
C ARG A 312 -4.01 20.92 1.82
N LYS A 313 -4.48 21.81 0.95
CA LYS A 313 -5.92 22.18 0.85
C LYS A 313 -6.73 21.18 0.01
N ARG A 314 -6.05 20.31 -0.74
CA ARG A 314 -6.64 19.23 -1.54
C ARG A 314 -6.88 18.02 -0.65
N ILE A 315 -8.07 17.45 -0.73
CA ILE A 315 -8.46 16.27 0.06
C ILE A 315 -7.70 15.05 -0.47
N GLU A 316 -7.48 15.03 -1.79
CA GLU A 316 -6.78 14.00 -2.55
C GLU A 316 -5.38 13.70 -1.98
N THR A 317 -4.65 14.73 -1.54
CA THR A 317 -3.33 14.56 -0.91
C THR A 317 -3.43 13.75 0.37
N TRP A 318 -4.38 14.08 1.24
CA TRP A 318 -4.54 13.38 2.51
C TRP A 318 -5.04 11.94 2.33
N ILE A 319 -5.89 11.70 1.33
CA ILE A 319 -6.31 10.33 0.95
C ILE A 319 -5.08 9.47 0.62
N ILE A 320 -4.19 9.96 -0.25
CA ILE A 320 -2.97 9.23 -0.63
C ILE A 320 -2.05 9.01 0.56
N LEU A 321 -1.83 10.03 1.39
CA LEU A 321 -0.96 9.93 2.56
C LEU A 321 -1.49 8.92 3.57
N ILE A 322 -2.76 9.01 3.98
CA ILE A 322 -3.36 8.08 4.94
C ILE A 322 -3.27 6.65 4.40
N PHE A 323 -3.65 6.46 3.13
CA PHE A 323 -3.65 5.14 2.51
C PHE A 323 -2.25 4.55 2.41
N CYS A 324 -1.28 5.26 1.83
CA CYS A 324 0.06 4.72 1.60
C CYS A 324 0.82 4.55 2.91
N ILE A 325 0.80 5.55 3.81
CA ILE A 325 1.49 5.47 5.09
C ILE A 325 0.84 4.40 5.98
N GLY A 326 -0.49 4.36 6.03
CA GLY A 326 -1.22 3.36 6.81
C GLY A 326 -0.93 1.93 6.34
N MET A 327 -0.96 1.68 5.03
CA MET A 327 -0.61 0.37 4.47
C MET A 327 0.86 -0.01 4.77
N MET A 328 1.80 0.91 4.58
CA MET A 328 3.21 0.68 4.88
C MET A 328 3.45 0.41 6.37
N LEU A 329 2.73 1.10 7.27
CA LEU A 329 2.77 0.87 8.70
C LEU A 329 2.24 -0.52 9.06
N CYS A 330 1.09 -0.93 8.52
CA CYS A 330 0.55 -2.27 8.74
C CYS A 330 1.57 -3.36 8.38
N PHE A 331 2.28 -3.22 7.25
CA PHE A 331 3.33 -4.17 6.88
C PHE A 331 4.56 -4.08 7.79
N THR A 332 4.99 -2.89 8.15
CA THR A 332 6.23 -2.70 8.93
C THR A 332 6.09 -3.10 10.39
N LEU A 333 4.88 -2.94 10.97
CA LEU A 333 4.57 -3.42 12.31
C LEU A 333 4.65 -4.95 12.40
N VAL A 334 4.37 -5.65 11.30
CA VAL A 334 4.25 -7.11 11.28
C VAL A 334 5.48 -7.81 10.71
N ILE A 335 6.12 -7.25 9.69
CA ILE A 335 7.19 -7.91 8.92
C ILE A 335 8.56 -7.37 9.37
N PRO A 336 9.32 -8.10 10.21
CA PRO A 336 10.68 -7.73 10.60
C PRO A 336 11.71 -7.95 9.48
N ASN A 337 11.41 -8.78 8.49
CA ASN A 337 12.33 -9.08 7.41
C ASN A 337 12.35 -7.96 6.35
N VAL A 338 13.47 -7.25 6.23
CA VAL A 338 13.61 -6.09 5.33
C VAL A 338 13.42 -6.47 3.86
N GLY A 339 13.95 -7.61 3.41
CA GLY A 339 13.78 -8.04 2.01
C GLY A 339 12.32 -8.30 1.64
N SER A 340 11.57 -8.96 2.52
CA SER A 340 10.13 -9.18 2.34
C SER A 340 9.35 -7.88 2.40
N LEU A 341 9.70 -7.01 3.35
CA LEU A 341 9.06 -5.70 3.53
C LEU A 341 9.29 -4.78 2.32
N TYR A 342 10.49 -4.79 1.74
CA TYR A 342 10.85 -3.99 0.57
C TYR A 342 9.93 -4.31 -0.61
N ARG A 343 9.63 -5.59 -0.84
CA ARG A 343 8.69 -6.05 -1.87
C ARG A 343 7.24 -5.69 -1.54
N THR A 344 6.76 -6.00 -0.34
CA THR A 344 5.33 -5.86 -0.01
C THR A 344 4.87 -4.41 0.05
N ARG A 345 5.77 -3.48 0.39
CA ARG A 345 5.45 -2.06 0.48
C ARG A 345 5.74 -1.26 -0.80
N TYR A 346 6.37 -1.88 -1.80
CA TYR A 346 6.90 -1.22 -3.00
C TYR A 346 5.89 -0.27 -3.64
N GLY A 347 4.66 -0.74 -3.91
CA GLY A 347 3.65 0.08 -4.57
C GLY A 347 3.25 1.35 -3.80
N PHE A 348 3.18 1.28 -2.48
CA PHE A 348 2.83 2.42 -1.64
C PHE A 348 4.00 3.40 -1.52
N LEU A 349 5.21 2.90 -1.31
CA LEU A 349 6.42 3.73 -1.26
C LEU A 349 6.61 4.47 -2.58
N MET A 350 6.52 3.78 -3.71
CA MET A 350 6.65 4.38 -5.03
C MET A 350 5.55 5.39 -5.35
N THR A 351 4.34 5.21 -4.81
CA THR A 351 3.29 6.24 -4.90
C THR A 351 3.73 7.52 -4.20
N LEU A 352 4.33 7.42 -3.01
CA LEU A 352 4.87 8.57 -2.29
C LEU A 352 6.11 9.18 -2.99
N VAL A 353 6.98 8.36 -3.58
CA VAL A 353 8.09 8.82 -4.43
C VAL A 353 7.55 9.63 -5.60
N ALA A 354 6.53 9.14 -6.30
CA ALA A 354 5.92 9.86 -7.41
C ALA A 354 5.35 11.23 -6.99
N LEU A 355 4.73 11.32 -5.80
CA LEU A 355 4.30 12.60 -5.24
C LEU A 355 5.47 13.51 -4.87
N GLY A 356 6.56 12.96 -4.31
CA GLY A 356 7.79 13.71 -4.03
C GLY A 356 8.40 14.31 -5.30
N MET A 357 8.49 13.54 -6.39
CA MET A 357 8.90 14.05 -7.71
C MET A 357 7.95 15.12 -8.22
N GLY A 358 6.64 14.95 -8.01
CA GLY A 358 5.64 15.97 -8.31
C GLY A 358 5.86 17.28 -7.53
N GLY A 359 6.32 17.18 -6.28
CA GLY A 359 6.76 18.32 -5.48
C GLY A 359 7.94 19.05 -6.10
N PHE A 360 8.95 18.31 -6.55
CA PHE A 360 10.11 18.86 -7.24
C PHE A 360 9.71 19.61 -8.51
N PHE A 361 8.90 19.01 -9.38
CA PHE A 361 8.43 19.68 -10.60
C PHE A 361 7.56 20.91 -10.29
N SER A 362 6.69 20.83 -9.28
CA SER A 362 5.88 21.98 -8.83
C SER A 362 6.75 23.13 -8.32
N LEU A 363 7.89 22.84 -7.68
CA LEU A 363 8.85 23.84 -7.24
C LEU A 363 9.57 24.51 -8.43
N LEU A 364 10.01 23.71 -9.41
CA LEU A 364 10.66 24.23 -10.62
C LEU A 364 9.71 25.11 -11.45
N GLN A 365 8.45 24.69 -11.58
CA GLN A 365 7.41 25.47 -12.25
C GLN A 365 7.18 26.80 -11.53
N LYS A 366 7.09 26.79 -10.19
CA LYS A 366 6.95 28.03 -9.39
C LYS A 366 8.13 28.98 -9.58
N LYS A 367 9.34 28.44 -9.77
CA LYS A 367 10.56 29.23 -10.02
C LYS A 367 10.70 29.67 -11.49
N GLY A 368 9.76 29.33 -12.37
CA GLY A 368 9.81 29.69 -13.79
C GLY A 368 10.86 28.92 -14.61
N VAL A 369 11.46 27.86 -14.05
CA VAL A 369 12.47 27.03 -14.72
C VAL A 369 11.84 26.14 -15.79
N ILE A 370 10.56 25.81 -15.61
CA ILE A 370 9.80 24.93 -16.49
C ILE A 370 8.55 25.66 -16.98
N LEU A 371 8.29 25.60 -18.30
CA LEU A 371 7.12 26.19 -18.92
C LEU A 371 5.84 25.42 -18.58
N VAL A 372 4.81 26.17 -18.22
CA VAL A 372 3.44 25.66 -18.11
C VAL A 372 2.87 25.59 -19.52
N GLU A 373 2.71 24.40 -20.09
CA GLU A 373 1.87 24.28 -21.29
C GLU A 373 0.45 24.74 -20.88
N PRO A 374 -0.14 25.74 -21.56
CA PRO A 374 -1.49 26.19 -21.23
C PRO A 374 -2.43 24.99 -21.34
N ALA A 375 -3.23 24.76 -20.30
CA ALA A 375 -4.19 23.67 -20.27
C ALA A 375 -5.00 23.68 -21.57
N LYS A 376 -4.96 22.57 -22.33
CA LYS A 376 -5.80 22.41 -23.52
C LYS A 376 -7.23 22.69 -23.09
N LYS A 377 -7.80 23.82 -23.54
CA LYS A 377 -9.23 24.10 -23.41
C LYS A 377 -9.94 22.91 -24.02
N GLY A 378 -10.63 22.12 -23.19
CA GLY A 378 -11.48 21.03 -23.66
C GLY A 378 -12.43 21.61 -24.71
N HIS A 379 -12.43 21.03 -25.90
CA HIS A 379 -13.52 21.25 -26.84
C HIS A 379 -14.79 20.68 -26.21
N ASN A 380 -15.82 21.51 -26.23
CA ASN A 380 -17.15 21.31 -25.64
C ASN A 380 -17.80 19.97 -26.02
#